data_AF-A0AAD3VNX7-F1
#
_entry.id   AF-A0AAD3VNX7-F1
#
_cell.length_a   1.000
_cell.length_b   1.000
_cell.length_c   1.000
_cell.angle_alpha   90.00
_cell.angle_beta   90.00
_cell.angle_gamma   90.00
#
_symmetry.space_group_name_H-M   'P 1'
#
loop_
_entity.id
_entity.type
_entity.pdbx_description
1 polymer ?
#
loop_
_entity_poly.entity_id
_entity_poly.type
_entity_poly.pdbx_seq_one_letter_code
_entity_poly.pdbx_strand_id
1 'polypeptide(L)'
;MKVACRVAAELGLDLIKTQYIPPIEAFRTVVANTYVPIVALGGPADPDTAKVLRGVREAMDAGCRGVAMGRNVWSHPNVRGFVTAIRKIVHEDADVESALAVM
;
A
#
# COMPACT_ATOMS: atom_id res chain seq x y z
N MET A 1 7.75 2.39 -13.64
CA MET A 1 7.72 2.85 -12.24
C MET A 1 9.10 2.92 -11.60
N LYS A 2 9.94 1.87 -11.68
CA LYS A 2 11.32 1.87 -11.13
C LYS A 2 12.11 3.15 -11.44
N VAL A 3 12.24 3.50 -12.73
CA VAL A 3 12.95 4.70 -13.19
C VAL A 3 12.35 5.98 -12.62
N ALA A 4 11.02 6.13 -12.63
CA ALA A 4 10.37 7.33 -12.12
C ALA A 4 10.61 7.51 -10.61
N CYS A 5 10.52 6.44 -9.82
CA CYS A 5 10.82 6.48 -8.39
C CYS A 5 12.30 6.81 -8.14
N ARG A 6 13.23 6.21 -8.89
CA ARG A 6 14.65 6.55 -8.73
C ARG A 6 14.96 8.00 -9.08
N VAL A 7 14.45 8.49 -10.20
CA VAL A 7 14.64 9.90 -10.61
C VAL A 7 14.08 10.84 -9.54
N ALA A 8 12.88 10.56 -9.02
CA ALA A 8 12.31 11.35 -7.93
C ALA A 8 13.20 11.34 -6.67
N ALA A 9 13.76 10.19 -6.30
CA ALA A 9 14.69 10.11 -5.17
C ALA A 9 15.94 10.96 -5.43
N GLU A 10 16.56 10.85 -6.61
CA GLU A 10 17.76 11.62 -6.98
C GLU A 10 17.52 13.14 -7.07
N LEU A 11 16.28 13.57 -7.29
CA LEU A 11 15.90 14.98 -7.21
C LEU A 11 15.79 15.51 -5.77
N GLY A 12 15.96 14.64 -4.77
CA GLY A 12 15.96 15.02 -3.36
C GLY A 12 14.59 14.92 -2.68
N LEU A 13 13.66 14.10 -3.19
CA LEU A 13 12.38 13.88 -2.51
C LEU A 13 12.54 12.96 -1.30
N ASP A 14 11.99 13.36 -0.15
CA ASP A 14 12.05 12.56 1.10
C ASP A 14 11.11 11.34 1.12
N LEU A 15 10.08 11.34 0.27
CA LEU A 15 9.03 10.32 0.24
C LEU A 15 8.49 10.17 -1.17
N ILE A 16 8.24 8.93 -1.60
CA ILE A 16 7.65 8.64 -2.90
C ILE A 16 6.32 7.91 -2.72
N LYS A 17 5.25 8.50 -3.26
CA LYS A 17 3.96 7.84 -3.40
C LYS A 17 3.82 7.24 -4.80
N THR A 18 3.50 5.95 -4.87
CA THR A 18 3.41 5.23 -6.15
C THR A 18 2.35 4.13 -6.15
N GLN A 19 2.07 3.56 -7.31
CA GLN A 19 1.16 2.44 -7.50
C GLN A 19 1.80 1.13 -7.03
N TYR A 20 1.08 0.31 -6.27
CA TYR A 20 1.45 -1.10 -6.13
C TYR A 20 1.37 -1.77 -7.51
N ILE A 21 2.40 -2.54 -7.88
CA ILE A 21 2.50 -3.20 -9.18
C ILE A 21 2.58 -4.69 -8.93
N PRO A 22 1.46 -5.43 -9.05
CA PRO A 22 1.51 -6.88 -9.00
C PRO A 22 2.29 -7.44 -10.20
N PRO A 23 2.97 -8.58 -10.07
CA PRO A 23 3.11 -9.37 -8.83
C PRO A 23 4.06 -8.72 -7.81
N ILE A 24 4.03 -9.20 -6.57
CA ILE A 24 4.87 -8.70 -5.46
C ILE A 24 6.36 -8.57 -5.84
N GLU A 25 6.91 -9.49 -6.62
CA GLU A 25 8.30 -9.45 -7.08
C GLU A 25 8.59 -8.23 -7.97
N ALA A 26 7.65 -7.84 -8.82
CA ALA A 26 7.79 -6.64 -9.63
C ALA A 26 7.84 -5.39 -8.73
N PHE A 27 7.02 -5.33 -7.69
CA PHE A 27 7.04 -4.21 -6.76
C PHE A 27 8.28 -4.19 -5.85
N ARG A 28 8.78 -5.35 -5.41
CA ARG A 28 10.06 -5.46 -4.67
C ARG A 28 11.21 -4.81 -5.43
N THR A 29 11.26 -4.97 -6.75
CA THR A 29 12.31 -4.31 -7.55
C THR A 29 12.15 -2.80 -7.64
N VAL A 30 10.95 -2.24 -7.43
CA VAL A 30 10.74 -0.78 -7.33
C VAL A 30 11.26 -0.28 -5.98
N VAL A 31 10.87 -0.97 -4.90
CA VAL A 31 11.31 -0.66 -3.53
C VAL A 31 12.83 -0.75 -3.43
N ALA A 32 13.44 -1.85 -3.86
CA ALA A 32 14.89 -2.06 -3.78
C ALA A 32 15.70 -1.04 -4.62
N ASN A 33 15.12 -0.47 -5.67
CA ASN A 33 15.82 0.49 -6.55
C ASN A 33 15.79 1.93 -5.99
N THR A 34 14.93 2.19 -5.01
CA THR A 34 14.62 3.53 -4.50
C THR A 34 15.10 3.66 -3.05
N TYR A 35 16.03 4.57 -2.78
CA TYR A 35 16.65 4.68 -1.45
C TYR A 35 15.83 5.49 -0.44
N VAL A 36 14.76 6.17 -0.89
CA VAL A 36 13.83 6.89 -0.02
C VAL A 36 12.55 6.07 0.22
N PRO A 37 11.85 6.28 1.35
CA PRO A 37 10.61 5.57 1.67
C PRO A 37 9.58 5.63 0.54
N ILE A 38 9.00 4.47 0.23
CA ILE A 38 7.88 4.34 -0.71
C ILE A 38 6.58 4.10 0.06
N VAL A 39 5.51 4.80 -0.31
CA VAL A 39 4.13 4.49 0.11
C VAL A 39 3.27 4.11 -1.08
N ALA A 40 2.49 3.04 -0.95
CA ALA A 40 1.62 2.56 -2.01
C ALA A 40 0.27 3.31 -2.02
N LEU A 41 -0.21 3.73 -3.19
CA LEU A 41 -1.53 4.34 -3.34
C LEU A 41 -2.63 3.27 -3.43
N GLY A 42 -3.84 3.64 -3.02
CA GLY A 42 -4.97 2.70 -2.94
C GLY A 42 -5.67 2.37 -4.27
N GLY A 43 -5.44 3.12 -5.35
CA GLY A 43 -6.09 2.88 -6.65
C GLY A 43 -7.50 3.48 -6.77
N PRO A 44 -8.31 3.04 -7.76
CA PRO A 44 -9.75 3.34 -7.82
C PRO A 44 -10.49 2.69 -6.65
N ALA A 45 -11.71 3.14 -6.37
CA ALA A 45 -12.58 2.44 -5.42
C ALA A 45 -12.86 1.04 -5.97
N ASP A 46 -12.66 0.03 -5.13
CA ASP A 46 -12.92 -1.37 -5.45
C ASP A 46 -13.89 -1.92 -4.40
N PRO A 47 -15.05 -2.49 -4.79
CA PRO A 47 -16.01 -3.05 -3.86
C PRO A 47 -15.51 -4.34 -3.19
N ASP A 48 -14.46 -5.00 -3.71
CA ASP A 48 -13.85 -6.16 -3.08
C ASP A 48 -12.83 -5.73 -2.03
N THR A 49 -13.30 -5.55 -0.79
CA THR A 49 -12.45 -5.18 0.35
C THR A 49 -11.29 -6.15 0.55
N ALA A 50 -11.51 -7.46 0.41
CA ALA A 50 -10.48 -8.47 0.64
C ALA A 50 -9.34 -8.35 -0.38
N LYS A 51 -9.68 -8.05 -1.64
CA LYS A 51 -8.69 -7.77 -2.69
C LYS A 51 -7.88 -6.51 -2.38
N VAL A 52 -8.52 -5.44 -1.91
CA VAL A 52 -7.80 -4.22 -1.53
C VAL A 52 -6.85 -4.48 -0.37
N LEU A 53 -7.29 -5.18 0.69
CA LEU A 53 -6.45 -5.52 1.84
C LEU A 53 -5.30 -6.47 1.46
N ARG A 54 -5.52 -7.43 0.55
CA ARG A 54 -4.43 -8.23 -0.04
C ARG A 54 -3.38 -7.35 -0.72
N GLY A 55 -3.80 -6.39 -1.53
CA GLY A 55 -2.87 -5.44 -2.16
C GLY A 55 -2.07 -4.61 -1.16
N VAL A 56 -2.70 -4.20 -0.04
CA VAL A 56 -1.99 -3.53 1.06
C VAL A 56 -0.96 -4.46 1.70
N ARG A 57 -1.34 -5.70 2.02
CA ARG A 57 -0.44 -6.70 2.61
C ARG A 57 0.76 -7.00 1.70
N GLU A 58 0.51 -7.28 0.42
CA GLU A 58 1.56 -7.54 -0.56
C GLU A 58 2.49 -6.34 -0.76
N ALA A 59 1.96 -5.11 -0.74
CA ALA A 59 2.78 -3.91 -0.83
C ALA A 59 3.71 -3.76 0.39
N MET A 60 3.20 -4.02 1.60
CA MET A 60 4.01 -4.03 2.82
C MET A 60 5.07 -5.15 2.77
N ASP A 61 4.71 -6.35 2.31
CA ASP A 61 5.62 -7.50 2.17
C ASP A 61 6.70 -7.29 1.10
N ALA A 62 6.44 -6.41 0.14
CA ALA A 62 7.44 -5.95 -0.82
C ALA A 62 8.43 -4.93 -0.25
N GLY A 63 8.18 -4.42 0.96
CA GLY A 63 9.06 -3.49 1.68
C GLY A 63 8.67 -2.02 1.57
N CYS A 64 7.46 -1.68 1.12
CA CYS A 64 7.00 -0.29 1.21
C CYS A 64 6.81 0.10 2.69
N ARG A 65 6.81 1.41 2.97
CA ARG A 65 6.76 1.98 4.32
C ARG A 65 5.36 2.45 4.73
N GLY A 66 4.34 1.97 4.03
CA GLY A 66 2.94 2.29 4.30
C GLY A 66 2.11 2.51 3.03
N VAL A 67 0.91 3.05 3.24
CA VAL A 67 -0.06 3.33 2.18
C VAL A 67 -0.64 4.73 2.27
N ALA A 68 -1.02 5.29 1.13
CA ALA A 68 -1.68 6.58 1.02
C ALA A 68 -2.96 6.44 0.19
N MET A 69 -4.04 6.03 0.86
CA MET A 69 -5.32 5.63 0.27
C MET A 69 -6.39 6.71 0.46
N GLY A 70 -7.25 6.89 -0.55
CA GLY A 70 -8.34 7.86 -0.54
C GLY A 70 -9.68 7.19 -0.82
N ARG A 71 -10.00 7.00 -2.10
CA ARG A 71 -11.30 6.46 -2.57
C ARG A 71 -11.72 5.16 -1.89
N ASN A 72 -10.80 4.20 -1.73
CA ASN A 72 -11.12 2.96 -1.01
C ASN A 72 -11.51 3.17 0.45
N VAL A 73 -11.07 4.26 1.09
CA VAL A 73 -11.41 4.57 2.48
C VAL A 73 -12.75 5.31 2.55
N TRP A 74 -12.87 6.48 1.93
CA TRP A 74 -14.06 7.33 2.11
C TRP A 74 -15.29 6.85 1.33
N SER A 75 -15.14 5.95 0.35
CA SER A 75 -16.27 5.32 -0.35
C SER A 75 -16.69 3.98 0.28
N HIS A 76 -15.98 3.49 1.29
CA HIS A 76 -16.33 2.23 1.95
C HIS A 76 -17.55 2.42 2.87
N PRO A 77 -18.53 1.50 2.88
CA PRO A 77 -19.72 1.61 3.73
C PRO A 77 -19.37 1.59 5.23
N ASN A 78 -18.25 0.96 5.59
CA ASN A 78 -17.72 0.94 6.95
C ASN A 78 -16.31 1.53 6.98
N VAL A 79 -16.21 2.87 7.00
CA VAL A 79 -14.93 3.60 6.97
C VAL A 79 -14.06 3.26 8.19
N ARG A 80 -14.65 3.18 9.39
CA ARG A 80 -13.92 2.92 10.64
C ARG A 80 -13.29 1.53 10.63
N GLY A 81 -14.06 0.51 10.27
CA GLY A 81 -13.59 -0.87 10.16
C GLY A 81 -12.46 -0.99 9.13
N PHE A 82 -12.65 -0.39 7.95
CA PHE A 82 -11.66 -0.43 6.89
C PHE A 82 -10.33 0.25 7.25
N VAL A 83 -10.38 1.42 7.89
CA VAL A 83 -9.17 2.10 8.40
C VAL A 83 -8.50 1.27 9.49
N THR A 84 -9.28 0.63 10.37
CA THR A 84 -8.75 -0.25 11.43
C THR A 84 -8.04 -1.47 10.84
N ALA A 85 -8.62 -2.09 9.81
CA ALA A 85 -8.03 -3.19 9.06
C ALA A 85 -6.70 -2.79 8.40
N ILE A 86 -6.65 -1.65 7.70
CA ILE A 86 -5.41 -1.13 7.10
C ILE A 86 -4.35 -0.86 8.18
N ARG A 87 -4.74 -0.22 9.30
CA ARG A 87 -3.83 0.06 10.42
C ARG A 87 -3.18 -1.21 10.95
N LYS A 88 -3.96 -2.28 11.13
CA LYS A 88 -3.45 -3.58 11.59
C LYS A 88 -2.39 -4.15 10.64
N ILE A 89 -2.64 -4.12 9.34
CA ILE A 89 -1.66 -4.61 8.35
C ILE A 89 -0.38 -3.74 8.39
N VAL A 90 -0.52 -2.42 8.35
CA VAL A 90 0.61 -1.50 8.20
C VAL A 90 1.46 -1.39 9.46
N HIS A 91 0.85 -1.41 10.65
CA HIS A 91 1.52 -1.09 11.92
C HIS A 91 1.64 -2.27 12.88
N GLU A 92 0.85 -3.33 12.71
CA GLU A 92 0.83 -4.51 13.60
C GLU A 92 1.19 -5.81 12.86
N ASP A 93 1.61 -5.70 11.59
CA ASP A 93 1.98 -6.81 10.71
C ASP A 93 0.91 -7.90 10.58
N ALA A 94 -0.36 -7.54 10.73
CA ALA A 94 -1.47 -8.49 10.61
C ALA A 94 -1.59 -9.06 9.18
N ASP A 95 -2.07 -10.30 9.10
CA ASP A 95 -2.50 -10.90 7.84
C ASP A 95 -3.89 -10.39 7.40
N VAL A 96 -4.28 -10.77 6.19
CA VAL A 96 -5.54 -10.30 5.58
C VAL A 96 -6.76 -10.84 6.33
N GLU A 97 -6.69 -12.07 6.84
CA GLU A 97 -7.79 -12.69 7.59
C GLU A 97 -8.05 -11.95 8.90
N SER A 98 -7.00 -11.68 9.68
CA SER A 98 -7.07 -10.91 10.93
C SER A 98 -7.51 -9.47 10.70
N ALA A 99 -7.15 -8.87 9.57
CA ALA A 99 -7.60 -7.54 9.18
C ALA A 99 -9.10 -7.53 8.80
N LEU A 100 -9.58 -8.57 8.11
CA LEU A 100 -11.00 -8.73 7.78
C LEU A 100 -11.85 -8.98 9.03
N ALA A 101 -11.31 -9.66 10.05
CA ALA A 101 -12.03 -9.93 11.30
C ALA A 101 -12.35 -8.69 12.15
N VAL A 102 -11.69 -7.55 11.88
CA VAL A 102 -11.93 -6.27 12.59
C VAL A 102 -12.67 -5.23 11.76
N MET A 103 -13.11 -5.62 10.57
CA MET A 103 -13.94 -4.78 9.71
C MET A 103 -15.31 -4.55 10.34
#